data_AF-A0A8D9E5Q8-F1
#
_entry.id   AF-A0A8D9E5Q8-F1
#
_cell.length_a   1.000
_cell.length_b   1.000
_cell.length_c   1.000
_cell.angle_alpha   90.00
_cell.angle_beta   90.00
_cell.angle_gamma   90.00
#
_symmetry.space_group_name_H-M   'P 1'
#
loop_
_entity.id
_entity.type
_entity.pdbx_description
1 polymer ?
#
loop_
_entity_poly.entity_id
_entity_poly.type
_entity_poly.pdbx_seq_one_letter_code
_entity_poly.pdbx_strand_id
1 'polypeptide(L)'
;VINVSGSINCVCFDKTGTLTEDGLDMWGVVPLKEKRLDVPIKHIQDRNVFVLLKHGMATCHSLTLINGELSGDPLDLKMFESTGWKLDNPAIDHHQLMVYGIIN
;
A
#
# COMPACT_ATOMS: atom_id res chain seq x y z
N VAL A 1 -1.24 -41.15 -14.24
CA VAL A 1 -2.12 -41.17 -13.06
C VAL A 1 -3.13 -40.04 -13.22
N ILE A 2 -4.23 -40.29 -13.92
CA ILE A 2 -5.21 -39.25 -14.30
C ILE A 2 -6.61 -39.60 -13.79
N ASN A 3 -6.95 -40.88 -13.67
CA ASN A 3 -8.25 -41.29 -13.12
C ASN A 3 -8.39 -41.02 -11.61
N VAL A 4 -7.27 -40.86 -10.90
CA VAL A 4 -7.25 -40.66 -9.44
C VAL A 4 -7.92 -39.34 -9.07
N SER A 5 -7.78 -38.29 -9.88
CA SER A 5 -8.44 -37.00 -9.63
C SER A 5 -9.96 -37.06 -9.75
N GLY A 6 -10.51 -38.05 -10.46
CA GLY A 6 -11.97 -38.26 -10.58
C GLY A 6 -12.61 -38.95 -9.37
N SER A 7 -11.80 -39.50 -8.47
CA SER A 7 -12.25 -40.26 -7.30
C SER A 7 -11.98 -39.55 -5.97
N ILE A 8 -11.52 -38.29 -6.01
CA ILE A 8 -11.23 -37.49 -4.81
C ILE A 8 -12.54 -36.93 -4.24
N ASN A 9 -12.74 -37.08 -2.93
CA ASN A 9 -13.88 -36.51 -2.19
C ASN A 9 -13.48 -35.40 -1.20
N CYS A 10 -12.17 -35.14 -1.04
CA CYS A 10 -11.63 -34.10 -0.17
C CYS A 10 -10.39 -33.46 -0.80
N VAL A 11 -10.33 -32.14 -0.84
CA VAL A 11 -9.17 -31.38 -1.31
C VAL A 11 -8.76 -30.41 -0.22
N CYS A 12 -7.51 -30.50 0.21
CA CYS A 12 -6.92 -29.57 1.16
C CYS A 12 -6.16 -28.49 0.38
N PHE A 13 -6.53 -27.24 0.59
CA PHE A 13 -5.81 -26.10 0.03
C PHE A 13 -4.89 -25.52 1.10
N ASP A 14 -3.65 -25.26 0.71
CA ASP A 14 -2.79 -24.37 1.48
C ASP A 14 -3.27 -22.92 1.29
N LYS A 15 -2.97 -22.05 2.25
CA LYS A 15 -3.45 -20.66 2.21
C LYS A 15 -2.49 -19.76 1.43
N THR A 16 -1.28 -19.57 1.95
CA THR A 16 -0.32 -18.57 1.49
C THR A 16 0.40 -19.09 0.24
N GLY A 17 0.42 -18.32 -0.84
CA GLY A 17 0.92 -18.75 -2.15
C GLY A 17 -0.01 -19.68 -2.94
N THR A 18 -1.22 -20.00 -2.42
CA THR A 18 -2.25 -20.81 -3.13
C THR A 18 -3.61 -20.13 -3.16
N LEU A 19 -4.20 -19.84 -2.00
CA LEU A 19 -5.47 -19.11 -1.89
C LEU A 19 -5.25 -17.59 -1.81
N THR A 20 -4.14 -17.16 -1.23
CA THR A 20 -3.74 -15.76 -1.14
C THR A 20 -2.34 -15.58 -1.72
N GLU A 21 -2.08 -14.41 -2.27
CA GLU A 21 -0.72 -14.01 -2.64
C GLU A 21 0.14 -13.76 -1.40
N ASP A 22 1.45 -13.84 -1.60
CA ASP A 22 2.43 -13.46 -0.58
C ASP A 22 2.55 -11.94 -0.55
N GLY A 23 2.34 -11.36 0.63
CA GLY A 23 2.44 -9.92 0.84
C GLY A 23 1.14 -9.30 1.33
N LEU A 24 1.10 -7.97 1.28
CA LEU A 24 -0.04 -7.15 1.69
C LEU A 24 -0.38 -6.19 0.56
N ASP A 25 -1.65 -5.87 0.42
CA ASP A 25 -2.10 -4.76 -0.42
C ASP A 25 -3.12 -3.89 0.31
N MET A 26 -3.22 -2.63 -0.09
CA MET A 26 -4.13 -1.69 0.54
C MET A 26 -5.54 -1.82 -0.05
N TRP A 27 -6.48 -2.29 0.77
CA TRP A 27 -7.89 -2.36 0.36
C TRP A 27 -8.59 -1.00 0.34
N GLY A 28 -8.24 -0.10 1.27
CA GLY A 28 -8.81 1.24 1.38
C GLY A 28 -8.60 1.89 2.75
N VAL A 29 -9.07 3.12 2.90
CA VAL A 29 -9.08 3.87 4.17
C VAL A 29 -10.48 4.02 4.73
N VAL A 30 -10.57 4.15 6.05
CA VAL A 30 -11.81 4.51 6.75
C VAL A 30 -11.60 5.86 7.40
N PRO A 31 -12.13 6.97 6.83
CA PRO A 31 -11.92 8.28 7.40
C PRO A 31 -12.74 8.46 8.69
N LEU A 32 -12.22 9.29 9.59
CA LEU A 32 -12.94 9.70 10.79
C LEU A 32 -13.71 11.00 10.51
N LYS A 33 -15.04 10.96 10.65
CA LYS A 33 -15.91 12.13 10.56
C LYS A 33 -16.75 12.23 11.82
N GLU A 34 -16.73 13.39 12.48
CA GLU A 34 -17.51 13.64 13.71
C GLU A 34 -17.31 12.57 14.81
N LYS A 35 -16.05 12.12 14.99
CA LYS A 35 -15.67 11.03 15.93
C LYS A 35 -16.29 9.66 15.62
N ARG A 36 -16.78 9.46 14.39
CA ARG A 36 -17.27 8.16 13.90
C ARG A 36 -16.49 7.74 12.67
N LEU A 37 -16.27 6.44 12.55
CA LEU A 37 -15.72 5.83 11.35
C LEU A 37 -16.78 5.91 10.25
N ASP A 38 -16.40 6.47 9.10
CA ASP A 38 -17.28 6.58 7.94
C ASP A 38 -17.23 5.29 7.09
N VAL A 39 -17.85 5.32 5.91
CA VAL A 39 -17.76 4.22 4.93
C VAL A 39 -16.34 4.08 4.39
N PRO A 40 -15.83 2.84 4.18
CA PRO A 40 -14.51 2.65 3.61
C PRO A 40 -14.39 3.16 2.17
N ILE A 41 -13.21 3.67 1.85
CA ILE A 41 -12.89 4.30 0.58
C ILE A 41 -11.70 3.59 -0.05
N LYS A 42 -11.93 2.98 -1.21
CA LYS A 42 -10.92 2.21 -1.94
C LYS A 42 -10.02 3.08 -2.80
N HIS A 43 -10.60 4.09 -3.46
CA HIS A 43 -9.87 4.98 -4.37
C HIS A 43 -9.52 6.28 -3.64
N ILE A 44 -8.35 6.26 -2.99
CA ILE A 44 -7.86 7.40 -2.22
C ILE A 44 -7.43 8.51 -3.16
N GLN A 45 -6.83 8.18 -4.32
CA GLN A 45 -6.28 9.12 -5.29
C GLN A 45 -7.31 10.16 -5.77
N ASP A 46 -8.56 9.77 -6.02
CA ASP A 46 -9.55 10.59 -6.72
C ASP A 46 -10.21 11.72 -5.91
N ARG A 47 -9.93 11.86 -4.60
CA ARG A 47 -10.63 12.86 -3.77
C ARG A 47 -9.69 13.88 -3.12
N ASN A 48 -9.98 15.16 -3.36
CA ASN A 48 -9.49 16.31 -2.59
C ASN A 48 -10.09 16.39 -1.17
N VAL A 49 -10.92 15.42 -0.77
CA VAL A 49 -11.65 15.45 0.51
C VAL A 49 -10.81 14.89 1.66
N PHE A 50 -9.73 14.15 1.36
CA PHE A 50 -8.90 13.47 2.37
C PHE A 50 -7.45 13.95 2.36
N VAL A 51 -7.26 15.26 2.17
CA VAL A 51 -5.93 15.87 2.06
C VAL A 51 -5.07 15.48 3.28
N LEU A 52 -5.54 15.70 4.50
CA LEU A 52 -4.75 15.42 5.70
C LEU A 52 -4.44 13.92 5.89
N LEU A 53 -5.38 13.05 5.55
CA LEU A 53 -5.19 11.60 5.61
C LEU A 53 -4.14 11.14 4.58
N LYS A 54 -4.21 11.65 3.35
CA LYS A 54 -3.20 11.41 2.31
C LYS A 54 -1.82 11.90 2.74
N HIS A 55 -1.73 13.08 3.36
CA HIS A 55 -0.47 13.58 3.90
C HIS A 55 0.06 12.64 4.98
N GLY A 56 -0.75 12.24 5.95
CA GLY A 56 -0.34 11.29 6.98
C GLY A 56 0.20 9.97 6.42
N MET A 57 -0.44 9.46 5.35
CA MET A 57 -0.01 8.25 4.63
C MET A 57 1.22 8.45 3.73
N ALA A 58 1.51 9.67 3.30
CA ALA A 58 2.69 9.97 2.48
C ALA A 58 3.91 10.33 3.36
N THR A 59 3.68 10.90 4.54
CA THR A 59 4.73 11.36 5.45
C THR A 59 5.11 10.28 6.47
N CYS A 60 6.32 10.36 7.03
CA CYS A 60 6.70 9.67 8.28
C CYS A 60 6.89 8.14 8.23
N HIS A 61 7.27 7.59 7.08
CA HIS A 61 7.67 6.19 6.99
C HIS A 61 9.20 6.08 6.95
N SER A 62 9.77 4.95 7.38
CA SER A 62 11.23 4.71 7.27
C SER A 62 11.65 4.29 5.86
N LEU A 63 10.93 4.80 4.85
CA LEU A 63 11.15 4.47 3.44
C LEU A 63 12.36 5.21 2.92
N THR A 64 13.12 4.53 2.08
CA THR A 64 14.30 5.07 1.41
C THR A 64 14.26 4.71 -0.08
N LEU A 65 14.96 5.46 -0.91
CA LEU A 65 15.09 5.19 -2.32
C LEU A 65 16.47 4.57 -2.60
N ILE A 66 16.49 3.30 -3.01
CA ILE A 66 17.72 2.56 -3.36
C ILE A 66 17.65 2.27 -4.84
N ASN A 67 18.61 2.81 -5.61
CA ASN A 67 18.67 2.66 -7.07
C ASN A 67 17.38 3.09 -7.80
N GLY A 68 16.65 4.06 -7.25
CA GLY A 68 15.38 4.53 -7.83
C GLY A 68 14.16 3.69 -7.44
N GLU A 69 14.33 2.66 -6.61
CA GLU A 69 13.26 1.82 -6.09
C GLU A 69 13.00 2.13 -4.61
N LEU A 70 11.72 2.14 -4.22
CA LEU A 70 11.31 2.39 -2.86
C LEU A 70 11.57 1.15 -2.00
N SER A 71 12.24 1.32 -0.87
CA SER A 71 12.61 0.24 0.04
C SER A 71 12.24 0.59 1.47
N GLY A 72 11.71 -0.38 2.22
CA GLY A 72 11.35 -0.25 3.63
C GLY A 72 10.42 -1.37 4.07
N ASP A 73 9.63 -1.13 5.14
CA ASP A 73 8.65 -2.10 5.60
C ASP A 73 7.54 -2.31 4.54
N PRO A 74 7.11 -3.55 4.26
CA PRO A 74 6.08 -3.83 3.26
C PRO A 74 4.75 -3.09 3.49
N LEU A 75 4.35 -2.86 4.75
CA LEU A 75 3.13 -2.10 5.05
C LEU A 75 3.29 -0.63 4.68
N ASP A 76 4.44 -0.05 5.05
CA ASP A 76 4.78 1.35 4.74
C ASP A 76 4.84 1.58 3.22
N LEU A 77 5.43 0.63 2.48
CA LEU A 77 5.50 0.67 1.01
C LEU A 77 4.10 0.74 0.41
N LYS A 78 3.21 -0.18 0.80
CA LYS A 78 1.83 -0.23 0.28
C LYS A 78 1.01 0.98 0.66
N MET A 79 1.23 1.51 1.86
CA MET A 79 0.58 2.74 2.31
C MET A 79 1.01 3.93 1.44
N PHE A 80 2.32 4.11 1.23
CA PHE A 80 2.84 5.21 0.42
C PHE A 80 2.41 5.11 -1.05
N GLU A 81 2.53 3.92 -1.67
CA GLU A 81 2.11 3.66 -3.05
C GLU A 81 0.64 4.03 -3.29
N SER A 82 -0.23 3.72 -2.34
CA SER A 82 -1.68 4.01 -2.45
C SER A 82 -2.01 5.50 -2.53
N THR A 83 -1.12 6.38 -2.02
CA THR A 83 -1.30 7.84 -2.08
C THR A 83 -1.14 8.40 -3.50
N GLY A 84 -0.43 7.68 -4.37
CA GLY A 84 -0.03 8.13 -5.70
C GLY A 84 1.13 9.13 -5.70
N TRP A 85 1.74 9.40 -4.54
CA TRP A 85 2.88 10.30 -4.44
C TRP A 85 4.17 9.60 -4.86
N LYS A 86 5.18 10.40 -5.22
CA LYS A 86 6.52 9.90 -5.58
C LYS A 86 7.52 10.43 -4.57
N LEU A 87 8.33 9.53 -4.01
CA LEU A 87 9.46 9.93 -3.19
C LEU A 87 10.62 10.28 -4.12
N ASP A 88 11.03 11.55 -4.10
CA ASP A 88 12.21 12.01 -4.81
C ASP A 88 13.39 12.06 -3.83
N ASN A 89 14.53 11.52 -4.25
CA ASN A 89 15.75 11.63 -3.46
C ASN A 89 16.57 12.77 -4.10
N PRO A 90 16.63 13.97 -3.49
CA PRO A 90 17.42 15.04 -4.06
C PRO A 90 18.86 14.55 -4.17
N ALA A 91 19.36 14.46 -5.40
CA ALA A 91 20.78 14.32 -5.64
C ALA A 91 21.43 15.62 -5.18
N ILE A 92 21.80 15.71 -3.89
CA ILE A 92 22.89 16.49 -3.30
C ILE A 92 22.70 16.53 -1.77
N ASP A 93 23.69 15.96 -1.11
CA ASP A 93 24.16 16.16 0.27
C ASP A 93 23.22 15.83 1.45
N HIS A 94 23.84 15.33 2.49
CA HIS A 94 23.25 14.69 3.64
C HIS A 94 22.22 15.60 4.36
N HIS A 95 21.09 15.00 4.77
CA HIS A 95 20.14 15.47 5.80
C HIS A 95 18.79 16.12 5.44
N GLN A 96 18.26 16.05 4.22
CA GLN A 96 16.86 16.48 4.04
C GLN A 96 16.05 15.67 3.01
N LEU A 97 15.27 14.71 3.52
CA LEU A 97 14.19 14.07 2.77
C LEU A 97 13.05 15.08 2.58
N MET A 98 12.89 15.60 1.37
CA MET A 98 11.78 16.48 0.98
C MET A 98 10.77 15.66 0.20
N VAL A 99 9.60 15.38 0.80
CA VAL A 99 8.47 14.76 0.08
C VAL A 99 7.78 15.85 -0.74
N TYR A 100 8.01 15.88 -2.05
CA TYR A 100 7.32 16.80 -2.96
C TYR A 100 6.02 16.18 -3.49
N GLY A 101 4.88 16.79 -3.19
CA GLY A 101 3.61 16.45 -3.83
C GLY A 101 3.50 17.12 -5.20
N ILE A 102 3.61 16.36 -6.29
CA ILE A 102 3.21 16.84 -7.62
C ILE A 102 1.71 16.56 -7.75
N ILE A 103 0.90 17.61 -7.63
CA ILE A 103 -0.51 17.60 -7.99
C ILE A 103 -0.56 17.86 -9.50
N ASN A 104 -0.93 16.85 -10.31
CA ASN A 104 -1.42 17.09 -11.68
C ASN A 104 -2.94 17.23 -11.64
#